data_AF-A0A1S1QME8-F1
#
_entry.id   AF-A0A1S1QME8-F1
#
_cell.length_a   1.000
_cell.length_b   1.000
_cell.length_c   1.000
_cell.angle_alpha   90.00
_cell.angle_beta   90.00
_cell.angle_gamma   90.00
#
_symmetry.space_group_name_H-M   'P 1'
#
loop_
_entity.id
_entity.type
_entity.pdbx_description
1 polymer ?
#
loop_
_entity_poly.entity_id
_entity_poly.type
_entity_poly.pdbx_seq_one_letter_code
_entity_poly.pdbx_strand_id
1 'polypeptide(L)'
;MLAGLLVASGEGVGLAGRVGAASTTAAEVPPGTVSRTANFLTDAAGRVVLPRGVTVPAGAVPTAEELRRWLDYGFTAARLELPMTVGGGFPPTGAQPPAGDREQGGLEQAGALVADLTDHGLTVVLSIVPGARGYQPSTSDLTAGLRRLAERFRTTGGLIGFEVPPTPAAGDLATALRAADPHRTLWVGQQAPFDPAAQVAANGGAGYITAWAEGTPARAAQLAAAGDAFSLGWFYDAPDADGRPATGIGPGEVRDAATPPAEIVRPYPAAVAGVPTSYGSDGAGVFRLVYRPVRAGGGALPAGTPTAVIVPGWNYSAGYQARVTGGQVTSAPGAGVLCVVTAAGATEVRVEIVPAEGTAPVAPPRAGAVNCPTGPTGGAAAADAAGGTGAPGSPGAGTPAAAPAAGAGAGADADPSLLLLVLPLLGAALTAAVLGPVFVRLRRR
;
A
#
# COMPACT_ATOMS: atom_id res chain seq x y z
N MET A 1 -80.63 27.76 19.92
CA MET A 1 -80.72 27.59 18.46
C MET A 1 -80.22 26.20 18.11
N LEU A 2 -81.02 25.50 17.30
CA LEU A 2 -80.82 24.19 16.65
C LEU A 2 -79.36 23.87 16.22
N ALA A 3 -78.90 22.66 15.91
CA ALA A 3 -79.29 21.24 16.00
C ALA A 3 -78.43 20.48 14.94
N GLY A 4 -78.07 19.22 15.19
CA GLY A 4 -77.55 18.22 14.22
C GLY A 4 -76.02 18.08 14.19
N LEU A 5 -75.33 17.01 14.61
CA LEU A 5 -75.51 15.54 14.65
C LEU A 5 -75.41 14.80 13.30
N LEU A 6 -74.29 14.06 13.12
CA LEU A 6 -74.11 12.77 12.42
C LEU A 6 -72.78 12.18 12.97
N VAL A 7 -72.72 11.11 13.79
CA VAL A 7 -72.80 9.64 13.53
C VAL A 7 -71.72 9.17 12.52
N ALA A 8 -70.89 8.13 12.68
CA ALA A 8 -70.48 7.23 13.78
C ALA A 8 -69.30 6.32 13.32
N SER A 9 -68.64 5.66 14.29
CA SER A 9 -68.06 4.29 14.26
C SER A 9 -66.83 3.95 13.38
N GLY A 10 -65.82 3.30 13.99
CA GLY A 10 -64.87 2.44 13.28
C GLY A 10 -63.56 2.08 14.01
N GLU A 11 -63.63 1.06 14.87
CA GLU A 11 -62.56 0.10 15.27
C GLU A 11 -61.09 0.55 15.39
N GLY A 12 -60.62 0.72 16.63
CA GLY A 12 -59.20 0.72 16.98
C GLY A 12 -58.72 -0.69 17.36
N VAL A 13 -58.09 -1.40 16.42
CA VAL A 13 -57.44 -2.69 16.65
C VAL A 13 -55.99 -2.48 17.10
N GLY A 14 -55.70 -2.93 18.32
CA GLY A 14 -54.49 -3.64 18.73
C GLY A 14 -53.12 -3.02 18.41
N LEU A 15 -52.51 -2.44 19.45
CA LEU A 15 -51.05 -2.31 19.54
C LEU A 15 -50.38 -3.69 19.39
N ALA A 16 -49.71 -3.91 18.27
CA ALA A 16 -48.62 -4.86 18.17
C ALA A 16 -47.38 -4.09 17.73
N GLY A 17 -46.47 -3.88 18.67
CA GLY A 17 -45.20 -3.21 18.44
C GLY A 17 -44.39 -3.92 17.36
N ARG A 18 -44.12 -3.21 16.27
CA ARG A 18 -42.91 -3.44 15.47
C ARG A 18 -41.92 -2.37 15.88
N VAL A 19 -41.09 -2.71 16.87
CA VAL A 19 -39.77 -2.13 16.97
C VAL A 19 -39.06 -2.60 15.70
N GLY A 20 -39.03 -1.73 14.69
CA GLY A 20 -38.13 -1.91 13.57
C GLY A 20 -36.74 -1.93 14.16
N ALA A 21 -36.14 -3.13 14.23
CA ALA A 21 -34.71 -3.25 14.46
C ALA A 21 -34.06 -2.47 13.33
N ALA A 22 -33.63 -1.25 13.63
CA ALA A 22 -32.67 -0.53 12.81
C ALA A 22 -31.43 -1.41 12.83
N SER A 23 -31.28 -2.25 11.80
CA SER A 23 -30.02 -2.86 11.48
C SER A 23 -29.07 -1.70 11.23
N THR A 24 -28.26 -1.37 12.23
CA THR A 24 -27.06 -0.57 12.04
C THR A 24 -26.19 -1.37 11.09
N THR A 25 -26.36 -1.14 9.80
CA THR A 25 -25.38 -1.54 8.79
C THR A 25 -24.05 -0.95 9.25
N ALA A 26 -23.13 -1.83 9.67
CA ALA A 26 -21.75 -1.43 9.90
C ALA A 26 -21.32 -0.64 8.67
N ALA A 27 -20.83 0.58 8.87
CA ALA A 27 -20.38 1.43 7.77
C ALA A 27 -19.40 0.62 6.90
N GLU A 28 -19.71 0.52 5.62
CA GLU A 28 -18.91 -0.24 4.68
C GLU A 28 -17.53 0.42 4.53
N VAL A 29 -16.47 -0.38 4.60
CA VAL A 29 -15.09 0.12 4.44
C VAL A 29 -14.96 0.68 3.02
N PRO A 30 -14.48 1.93 2.83
CA PRO A 30 -14.33 2.49 1.50
C PRO A 30 -13.45 1.62 0.59
N PRO A 31 -13.78 1.48 -0.70
CA PRO A 31 -13.06 0.60 -1.62
C PRO A 31 -11.60 1.02 -1.77
N GLY A 32 -10.69 0.05 -1.86
CA GLY A 32 -9.26 0.34 -2.01
C GLY A 32 -8.60 0.98 -0.78
N THR A 33 -9.28 1.01 0.37
CA THR A 33 -8.66 1.39 1.64
C THR A 33 -7.44 0.50 1.90
N VAL A 34 -6.30 1.14 2.17
CA VAL A 34 -5.11 0.47 2.67
C VAL A 34 -5.02 0.73 4.17
N SER A 35 -4.99 -0.35 4.93
CA SER A 35 -4.94 -0.32 6.40
C SER A 35 -3.59 -0.87 6.88
N ARG A 36 -3.45 -1.03 8.21
CA ARG A 36 -2.30 -1.70 8.81
C ARG A 36 -2.72 -3.02 9.45
N THR A 37 -2.01 -4.10 9.11
CA THR A 37 -2.08 -5.39 9.81
C THR A 37 -0.69 -5.77 10.29
N ALA A 38 -0.52 -5.94 11.60
CA ALA A 38 0.79 -6.13 12.23
C ALA A 38 1.79 -5.04 11.78
N ASN A 39 2.89 -5.42 11.13
CA ASN A 39 3.96 -4.54 10.67
C ASN A 39 3.82 -4.15 9.18
N PHE A 40 2.68 -4.41 8.55
CA PHE A 40 2.51 -4.23 7.11
C PHE A 40 1.33 -3.33 6.78
N LEU A 41 1.46 -2.58 5.68
CA LEU A 41 0.33 -2.01 4.98
C LEU A 41 -0.41 -3.15 4.27
N THR A 42 -1.74 -3.20 4.40
CA THR A 42 -2.56 -4.25 3.79
C THR A 42 -3.79 -3.70 3.11
N ASP A 43 -4.11 -4.22 1.93
CA ASP A 43 -5.38 -3.92 1.25
C ASP A 43 -6.55 -4.76 1.80
N ALA A 44 -7.76 -4.50 1.30
CA ALA A 44 -8.96 -5.23 1.67
C ALA A 44 -8.93 -6.74 1.34
N ALA A 45 -8.09 -7.17 0.40
CA ALA A 45 -7.87 -8.59 0.12
C ALA A 45 -6.90 -9.25 1.13
N GLY A 46 -6.30 -8.46 2.03
CA GLY A 46 -5.33 -8.89 3.02
C GLY A 46 -3.93 -9.09 2.45
N ARG A 47 -3.65 -8.55 1.25
CA ARG A 47 -2.32 -8.56 0.65
C ARG A 47 -1.43 -7.53 1.32
N VAL A 48 -0.15 -7.81 1.47
CA VAL A 48 0.84 -6.80 1.86
C VAL A 48 1.06 -5.85 0.69
N VAL A 49 0.88 -4.56 0.90
CA VAL A 49 1.03 -3.52 -0.14
C VAL A 49 2.31 -2.75 0.09
N LEU A 50 3.09 -2.52 -0.97
CA LEU A 50 4.33 -1.76 -0.94
C LEU A 50 4.18 -0.54 -1.85
N PRO A 51 3.58 0.56 -1.36
CA PRO A 51 3.35 1.74 -2.19
C PRO A 51 4.69 2.30 -2.68
N ARG A 52 4.79 2.56 -3.99
CA ARG A 52 5.90 3.32 -4.57
C ARG A 52 5.36 4.43 -5.43
N GLY A 53 5.93 5.61 -5.29
CA GLY A 53 5.67 6.68 -6.23
C GLY A 53 6.31 7.97 -5.78
N VAL A 54 5.57 9.06 -5.87
CA VAL A 54 6.12 10.41 -5.71
C VAL A 54 5.33 11.23 -4.70
N THR A 55 6.01 12.22 -4.14
CA THR A 55 5.36 13.31 -3.42
C THR A 55 4.82 14.33 -4.44
N VAL A 56 3.55 14.69 -4.29
CA VAL A 56 2.89 15.78 -5.00
C VAL A 56 2.89 17.00 -4.08
N PRO A 57 3.66 18.05 -4.40
CA PRO A 57 3.75 19.25 -3.57
C PRO A 57 2.42 19.97 -3.42
N ALA A 58 2.30 20.75 -2.35
CA ALA A 58 1.11 21.56 -2.11
C ALA A 58 0.81 22.50 -3.28
N GLY A 59 -0.42 22.47 -3.78
CA GLY A 59 -0.87 23.32 -4.89
C GLY A 59 -0.39 22.89 -6.27
N ALA A 60 0.39 21.81 -6.38
CA ALA A 60 0.75 21.20 -7.65
C ALA A 60 -0.38 20.29 -8.14
N VAL A 61 -0.65 20.34 -9.45
CA VAL A 61 -1.59 19.43 -10.12
C VAL A 61 -0.79 18.69 -11.20
N PRO A 62 -0.60 17.36 -11.06
CA PRO A 62 0.08 16.58 -12.07
C PRO A 62 -0.63 16.67 -13.42
N THR A 63 0.15 16.84 -14.48
CA THR A 63 -0.35 16.79 -15.85
C THR A 63 -0.68 15.35 -16.26
N ALA A 64 -1.52 15.19 -17.28
CA ALA A 64 -1.80 13.87 -17.85
C ALA A 64 -0.54 13.15 -18.36
N GLU A 65 0.47 13.89 -18.84
CA GLU A 65 1.74 13.32 -19.27
C GLU A 65 2.55 12.78 -18.08
N GLU A 66 2.58 13.52 -16.97
CA GLU A 66 3.25 13.06 -15.74
C GLU A 66 2.57 11.81 -15.16
N LEU A 67 1.23 11.79 -15.10
CA LEU A 67 0.49 10.61 -14.65
C LEU A 67 0.79 9.38 -15.53
N ARG A 68 0.78 9.55 -16.86
CA ARG A 68 1.16 8.47 -17.79
C ARG A 68 2.60 8.00 -17.53
N ARG A 69 3.54 8.92 -17.34
CA ARG A 69 4.94 8.59 -17.03
C ARG A 69 5.07 7.81 -15.72
N TRP A 70 4.28 8.14 -14.69
CA TRP A 70 4.28 7.42 -13.42
C TRP A 70 3.78 5.98 -13.59
N LEU A 71 2.76 5.77 -14.43
CA LEU A 71 2.31 4.42 -14.79
C LEU A 71 3.36 3.66 -15.60
N ASP A 72 4.06 4.32 -16.53
CA ASP A 72 5.18 3.74 -17.29
C ASP A 72 6.34 3.31 -16.37
N TYR A 73 6.58 4.07 -15.29
CA TYR A 73 7.56 3.73 -14.24
C TYR A 73 7.04 2.68 -13.26
N GLY A 74 5.74 2.36 -13.33
CA GLY A 74 5.11 1.36 -12.47
C GLY A 74 4.84 1.83 -11.04
N PHE A 75 4.70 3.14 -10.83
CA PHE A 75 4.28 3.67 -9.53
C PHE A 75 2.83 3.33 -9.22
N THR A 76 2.57 3.13 -7.93
CA THR A 76 1.29 2.64 -7.38
C THR A 76 0.70 3.55 -6.32
N ALA A 77 1.41 4.63 -5.96
CA ALA A 77 0.95 5.53 -4.95
C ALA A 77 1.43 6.97 -5.15
N ALA A 78 0.74 7.91 -4.51
CA ALA A 78 1.14 9.31 -4.42
C ALA A 78 1.01 9.82 -2.97
N ARG A 79 1.93 10.68 -2.55
CA ARG A 79 1.87 11.40 -1.27
C ARG A 79 1.54 12.86 -1.53
N LEU A 80 0.34 13.30 -1.16
CA LEU A 80 -0.13 14.66 -1.41
C LEU A 80 0.13 15.55 -0.20
N GLU A 81 0.85 16.65 -0.40
CA GLU A 81 1.11 17.63 0.67
C GLU A 81 -0.06 18.61 0.82
N LEU A 82 -0.55 18.73 2.05
CA LEU A 82 -1.66 19.60 2.44
C LEU A 82 -1.17 20.63 3.47
N PRO A 83 -1.01 21.90 3.07
CA PRO A 83 -0.54 22.94 3.97
C PRO A 83 -1.66 23.30 4.94
N MET A 84 -1.32 23.27 6.23
CA MET A 84 -2.26 23.52 7.30
C MET A 84 -1.94 24.84 8.02
N THR A 85 -2.96 25.62 8.31
CA THR A 85 -2.83 26.86 9.10
C THR A 85 -3.28 26.66 10.54
N VAL A 86 -3.13 27.69 11.36
CA VAL A 86 -3.66 27.72 12.72
C VAL A 86 -5.15 27.36 12.74
N GLY A 87 -5.59 26.64 13.78
CA GLY A 87 -6.96 26.14 13.90
C GLY A 87 -7.24 24.89 13.04
N GLY A 88 -6.23 24.32 12.39
CA GLY A 88 -6.38 23.15 11.52
C GLY A 88 -7.08 23.45 10.20
N GLY A 89 -6.96 24.68 9.69
CA GLY A 89 -7.52 25.10 8.40
C GLY A 89 -6.66 24.64 7.22
N PHE A 90 -7.29 24.47 6.05
CA PHE A 90 -6.64 24.07 4.80
C PHE A 90 -7.01 25.05 3.69
N PRO A 91 -6.32 26.21 3.61
CA PRO A 91 -6.60 27.19 2.59
C PRO A 91 -6.29 26.67 1.18
N PRO A 92 -6.97 27.18 0.14
CA PRO A 92 -6.63 26.87 -1.24
C PRO A 92 -5.20 27.32 -1.57
N THR A 93 -4.45 26.49 -2.29
CA THR A 93 -3.07 26.75 -2.69
C THR A 93 -2.89 26.69 -4.22
N GLY A 94 -1.67 26.98 -4.70
CA GLY A 94 -1.36 27.10 -6.12
C GLY A 94 -0.84 28.49 -6.49
N ALA A 95 -0.24 28.63 -7.67
CA ALA A 95 0.23 29.91 -8.21
C ALA A 95 -0.93 30.89 -8.46
N GLN A 96 -2.09 30.34 -8.82
CA GLN A 96 -3.35 31.04 -8.90
C GLN A 96 -4.43 30.20 -8.20
N PRO A 97 -4.55 30.31 -6.86
CA PRO A 97 -5.49 29.49 -6.13
C PRO A 97 -6.92 29.82 -6.59
N PRO A 98 -7.77 28.81 -6.89
CA PRO A 98 -9.17 29.05 -7.24
C PRO A 98 -9.88 29.88 -6.17
N ALA A 99 -10.81 30.73 -6.62
CA ALA A 99 -11.70 31.44 -5.73
C ALA A 99 -12.53 30.44 -4.92
N GLY A 100 -12.58 30.59 -3.60
CA GLY A 100 -13.27 29.65 -2.74
C GLY A 100 -13.17 30.03 -1.26
N ASP A 101 -13.77 29.20 -0.41
CA ASP A 101 -13.66 29.31 1.05
C ASP A 101 -12.17 29.31 1.43
N ARG A 102 -11.73 30.35 2.14
CA ARG A 102 -10.34 30.49 2.58
C ARG A 102 -9.97 29.51 3.69
N GLU A 103 -10.93 28.89 4.35
CA GLU A 103 -10.69 27.91 5.42
C GLU A 103 -10.71 26.45 4.91
N GLN A 104 -11.50 26.16 3.88
CA GLN A 104 -11.78 24.80 3.41
C GLN A 104 -11.48 24.56 1.92
N GLY A 105 -11.20 25.60 1.14
CA GLY A 105 -10.99 25.47 -0.31
C GLY A 105 -9.85 24.53 -0.70
N GLY A 106 -8.83 24.37 0.15
CA GLY A 106 -7.76 23.40 -0.05
C GLY A 106 -8.22 21.95 0.07
N LEU A 107 -9.25 21.67 0.90
CA LEU A 107 -9.83 20.32 1.00
C LEU A 107 -10.59 19.92 -0.26
N GLU A 108 -11.26 20.87 -0.92
CA GLU A 108 -11.93 20.60 -2.19
C GLU A 108 -10.93 20.35 -3.32
N GLN A 109 -9.86 21.15 -3.39
CA GLN A 109 -8.75 20.91 -4.31
C GLN A 109 -8.13 19.53 -4.09
N ALA A 110 -7.82 19.19 -2.84
CA ALA A 110 -7.28 17.88 -2.48
C ALA A 110 -8.26 16.76 -2.85
N GLY A 111 -9.57 16.95 -2.63
CA GLY A 111 -10.62 16.02 -3.01
C GLY A 111 -10.63 15.71 -4.51
N ALA A 112 -10.56 16.75 -5.35
CA ALA A 112 -10.51 16.59 -6.80
C ALA A 112 -9.26 15.85 -7.27
N LEU A 113 -8.09 16.20 -6.71
CA LEU A 113 -6.84 15.54 -7.05
C LEU A 113 -6.78 14.08 -6.58
N VAL A 114 -7.29 13.79 -5.38
CA VAL A 114 -7.41 12.40 -4.89
C VAL A 114 -8.30 11.57 -5.81
N ALA A 115 -9.43 12.12 -6.27
CA ALA A 115 -10.31 11.42 -7.21
C ALA A 115 -9.57 11.09 -8.51
N ASP A 116 -8.89 12.06 -9.12
CA ASP A 116 -8.13 11.84 -10.35
C ASP A 116 -7.01 10.79 -10.18
N LEU A 117 -6.24 10.88 -9.10
CA LEU A 117 -5.17 9.90 -8.81
C LEU A 117 -5.74 8.49 -8.58
N THR A 118 -6.84 8.37 -7.84
CA THR A 118 -7.46 7.06 -7.54
C THR A 118 -8.19 6.47 -8.74
N ASP A 119 -8.71 7.28 -9.66
CA ASP A 119 -9.27 6.82 -10.94
C ASP A 119 -8.20 6.18 -11.84
N HIS A 120 -6.95 6.63 -11.72
CA HIS A 120 -5.77 6.00 -12.32
C HIS A 120 -5.23 4.82 -11.51
N GLY A 121 -5.88 4.43 -10.42
CA GLY A 121 -5.52 3.29 -9.57
C GLY A 121 -4.42 3.57 -8.55
N LEU A 122 -3.93 4.81 -8.43
CA LEU A 122 -2.94 5.17 -7.43
C LEU A 122 -3.58 5.19 -6.04
N THR A 123 -2.86 4.64 -5.06
CA THR A 123 -3.22 4.81 -3.64
C THR A 123 -2.64 6.12 -3.11
N VAL A 124 -3.38 6.83 -2.27
CA VAL A 124 -3.00 8.19 -1.85
C VAL A 124 -2.81 8.27 -0.34
N VAL A 125 -1.76 8.95 0.10
CA VAL A 125 -1.63 9.44 1.47
C VAL A 125 -1.71 10.96 1.48
N LEU A 126 -2.49 11.52 2.39
CA LEU A 126 -2.59 12.96 2.59
C LEU A 126 -1.66 13.36 3.72
N SER A 127 -0.63 14.16 3.42
CA SER A 127 0.37 14.59 4.38
C SER A 127 0.15 16.03 4.79
N ILE A 128 -0.12 16.24 6.08
CA ILE A 128 -0.15 17.58 6.66
C ILE A 128 1.27 18.15 6.69
N VAL A 129 1.45 19.29 6.04
CA VAL A 129 2.68 20.08 6.11
C VAL A 129 2.35 21.44 6.75
N PRO A 130 3.32 22.14 7.35
CA PRO A 130 3.10 23.52 7.82
C PRO A 130 2.45 24.40 6.75
N GLY A 131 1.74 25.47 7.10
CA GLY A 131 1.11 26.42 6.16
C GLY A 131 1.89 27.73 5.96
N ALA A 132 2.95 27.93 6.74
CA ALA A 132 3.89 29.04 6.59
C ALA A 132 5.28 28.67 7.14
N ARG A 133 6.34 29.34 6.68
CA ARG A 133 7.67 29.22 7.29
C ARG A 133 7.63 29.56 8.79
N GLY A 134 8.25 28.71 9.61
CA GLY A 134 8.31 28.88 11.07
C GLY A 134 7.02 28.51 11.81
N TYR A 135 5.93 28.20 11.11
CA TYR A 135 4.75 27.63 11.73
C TYR A 135 4.98 26.14 12.04
N GLN A 136 4.73 25.75 13.28
CA GLN A 136 4.69 24.35 13.71
C GLN A 136 3.30 24.07 14.27
N PRO A 137 2.53 23.15 13.67
CA PRO A 137 1.22 22.79 14.18
C PRO A 137 1.23 22.36 15.65
N SER A 138 0.33 22.92 16.46
CA SER A 138 0.08 22.40 17.81
C SER A 138 -0.72 21.09 17.76
N THR A 139 -0.77 20.35 18.87
CA THR A 139 -1.67 19.18 19.00
C THR A 139 -3.13 19.55 18.75
N SER A 140 -3.56 20.76 19.14
CA SER A 140 -4.92 21.25 18.89
C SER A 140 -5.16 21.49 17.40
N ASP A 141 -4.20 22.11 16.69
CA ASP A 141 -4.28 22.33 15.24
C ASP A 141 -4.36 21.00 14.48
N LEU A 142 -3.48 20.04 14.83
CA LEU A 142 -3.47 18.71 14.23
C LEU A 142 -4.77 17.95 14.51
N THR A 143 -5.31 18.02 15.73
CA THR A 143 -6.59 17.38 16.07
C THR A 143 -7.74 17.96 15.25
N ALA A 144 -7.80 19.29 15.13
CA ALA A 144 -8.82 19.97 14.33
C ALA A 144 -8.69 19.63 12.84
N GLY A 145 -7.47 19.67 12.30
CA GLY A 145 -7.19 19.33 10.91
C GLY A 145 -7.52 17.87 10.57
N LEU A 146 -7.11 16.92 11.41
CA LEU A 146 -7.44 15.50 11.23
C LEU A 146 -8.95 15.23 11.27
N ARG A 147 -9.72 15.93 12.12
CA ARG A 147 -11.19 15.83 12.11
C ARG A 147 -11.81 16.32 10.80
N ARG A 148 -11.29 17.41 10.25
CA ARG A 148 -11.76 17.94 8.95
C ARG A 148 -11.41 16.99 7.79
N LEU A 149 -10.20 16.43 7.79
CA LEU A 149 -9.81 15.40 6.81
C LEU A 149 -10.67 14.15 6.93
N ALA A 150 -10.86 13.64 8.15
CA ALA A 150 -11.72 12.49 8.43
C ALA A 150 -13.16 12.72 7.93
N GLU A 151 -13.72 13.89 8.16
CA GLU A 151 -15.06 14.22 7.66
C GLU A 151 -15.10 14.28 6.12
N ARG A 152 -14.16 15.00 5.50
CA ARG A 152 -14.14 15.21 4.04
C ARG A 152 -13.90 13.94 3.24
N PHE A 153 -13.06 13.06 3.76
CA PHE A 153 -12.57 11.86 3.07
C PHE A 153 -13.16 10.57 3.62
N ARG A 154 -14.16 10.63 4.51
CA ARG A 154 -14.76 9.45 5.17
C ARG A 154 -15.13 8.33 4.19
N THR A 155 -15.71 8.69 3.04
CA THR A 155 -16.19 7.74 2.02
C THR A 155 -15.23 7.57 0.84
N THR A 156 -14.06 8.23 0.85
CA THR A 156 -13.14 8.24 -0.29
C THR A 156 -12.35 6.94 -0.39
N GLY A 157 -12.42 6.26 -1.53
CA GLY A 157 -11.61 5.07 -1.75
C GLY A 157 -10.11 5.36 -1.91
N GLY A 158 -9.30 4.31 -1.91
CA GLY A 158 -7.90 4.40 -2.34
C GLY A 158 -6.94 5.12 -1.41
N LEU A 159 -7.32 5.46 -0.16
CA LEU A 159 -6.38 6.10 0.77
C LEU A 159 -5.63 5.10 1.65
N ILE A 160 -4.35 5.43 1.87
CA ILE A 160 -3.46 4.83 2.87
C ILE A 160 -3.69 5.45 4.26
N GLY A 161 -4.14 6.71 4.31
CA GLY A 161 -4.46 7.40 5.55
C GLY A 161 -4.01 8.86 5.55
N PHE A 162 -3.78 9.38 6.76
CA PHE A 162 -3.35 10.76 6.98
C PHE A 162 -2.00 10.77 7.68
N GLU A 163 -1.07 11.57 7.17
CA GLU A 163 0.27 11.74 7.69
C GLU A 163 0.40 13.09 8.41
N VAL A 164 1.07 13.10 9.55
CA VAL A 164 1.38 14.31 10.32
C VAL A 164 2.88 14.46 10.55
N PRO A 165 3.37 15.70 10.76
CA PRO A 165 4.76 15.93 11.16
C PRO A 165 5.12 15.20 12.47
N PRO A 166 6.42 15.04 12.76
CA PRO A 166 6.87 14.45 14.02
C PRO A 166 6.23 15.14 15.23
N THR A 167 5.63 14.36 16.12
CA THR A 167 4.91 14.87 17.29
C THR A 167 4.93 13.89 18.45
N PRO A 168 5.10 14.37 19.70
CA PRO A 168 4.98 13.52 20.89
C PRO A 168 3.54 13.08 21.17
N ALA A 169 2.53 13.75 20.57
CA ALA A 169 1.11 13.50 20.82
C ALA A 169 0.50 12.41 19.90
N ALA A 170 1.32 11.54 19.31
CA ALA A 170 0.89 10.54 18.33
C ALA A 170 -0.26 9.64 18.83
N GLY A 171 -0.21 9.22 20.10
CA GLY A 171 -1.25 8.36 20.70
C GLY A 171 -2.60 9.06 20.81
N ASP A 172 -2.61 10.32 21.25
CA ASP A 172 -3.81 11.13 21.40
C ASP A 172 -4.44 11.44 20.03
N LEU A 173 -3.60 11.81 19.04
CA LEU A 173 -4.04 12.07 17.67
C LEU A 173 -4.62 10.81 17.01
N ALA A 174 -4.00 9.64 17.21
CA ALA A 174 -4.52 8.38 16.68
C ALA A 174 -5.88 8.02 17.30
N THR A 175 -6.07 8.33 18.59
CA THR A 175 -7.34 8.12 19.29
C THR A 175 -8.42 9.07 18.77
N ALA A 176 -8.08 10.36 18.60
CA ALA A 176 -8.98 11.35 18.04
C ALA A 176 -9.38 11.03 16.59
N LEU A 177 -8.44 10.58 15.77
CA LEU A 177 -8.72 10.17 14.39
C LEU A 177 -9.65 8.97 14.35
N ARG A 178 -9.38 7.89 15.09
CA ARG A 178 -10.26 6.70 15.11
C ARG A 178 -11.69 7.02 15.55
N ALA A 179 -11.87 7.98 16.44
CA ALA A 179 -13.20 8.42 16.85
C ALA A 179 -13.97 9.12 15.72
N ALA A 180 -13.27 9.80 14.81
CA ALA A 180 -13.88 10.48 13.67
C ALA A 180 -14.05 9.56 12.44
N ASP A 181 -13.01 8.78 12.13
CA ASP A 181 -12.94 7.82 11.03
C ASP A 181 -12.19 6.55 11.48
N PRO A 182 -12.90 5.43 11.73
CA PRO A 182 -12.29 4.20 12.21
C PRO A 182 -11.50 3.43 11.15
N HIS A 183 -11.60 3.83 9.87
CA HIS A 183 -10.97 3.11 8.76
C HIS A 183 -9.61 3.70 8.35
N ARG A 184 -9.30 4.94 8.74
CA ARG A 184 -8.04 5.60 8.37
C ARG A 184 -6.95 5.37 9.40
N THR A 185 -5.75 5.21 8.87
CA THR A 185 -4.54 5.09 9.68
C THR A 185 -3.87 6.46 9.80
N LEU A 186 -3.47 6.83 11.02
CA LEU A 186 -2.57 7.96 11.26
C LEU A 186 -1.13 7.51 11.03
N TRP A 187 -0.37 8.25 10.23
CA TRP A 187 1.05 8.06 10.01
C TRP A 187 1.83 9.23 10.61
N VAL A 188 2.91 8.95 11.33
CA VAL A 188 3.68 10.00 12.01
C VAL A 188 5.10 10.01 11.47
N GLY A 189 5.52 11.17 10.99
CA GLY A 189 6.89 11.41 10.54
C GLY A 189 7.91 11.16 11.65
N GLN A 190 9.02 10.53 11.30
CA GLN A 190 10.15 10.25 12.19
C GLN A 190 11.41 9.92 11.39
N GLN A 191 12.56 9.96 12.06
CA GLN A 191 13.83 9.56 11.46
C GLN A 191 13.83 8.07 11.12
N ALA A 192 14.40 7.71 9.97
CA ALA A 192 14.51 6.31 9.57
C ALA A 192 15.53 5.57 10.47
N PRO A 193 15.22 4.35 10.94
CA PRO A 193 16.12 3.61 11.84
C PRO A 193 17.38 3.08 11.15
N PHE A 194 17.37 3.00 9.82
CA PHE A 194 18.47 2.47 9.01
C PHE A 194 19.31 3.57 8.36
N ASP A 195 18.90 4.83 8.46
CA ASP A 195 19.57 5.93 7.81
C ASP A 195 19.24 7.27 8.51
N PRO A 196 20.20 7.90 9.18
CA PRO A 196 19.95 9.12 9.93
C PRO A 196 19.58 10.32 9.05
N ALA A 197 19.87 10.27 7.75
CA ALA A 197 19.51 11.33 6.81
C ALA A 197 18.14 11.11 6.16
N ALA A 198 17.52 9.94 6.33
CA ALA A 198 16.20 9.64 5.79
C ALA A 198 15.09 9.84 6.83
N GLN A 199 13.88 10.08 6.33
CA GLN A 199 12.66 10.13 7.14
C GLN A 199 11.70 9.05 6.66
N VAL A 200 10.92 8.54 7.60
CA VAL A 200 9.79 7.64 7.35
C VAL A 200 8.55 8.24 7.99
N ALA A 201 7.38 7.92 7.45
CA ALA A 201 6.16 8.00 8.21
C ALA A 201 5.78 6.59 8.67
N ALA A 202 5.51 6.43 9.97
CA ALA A 202 5.25 5.12 10.54
C ALA A 202 4.07 5.10 11.50
N ASN A 203 3.53 3.91 11.69
CA ASN A 203 2.57 3.57 12.73
C ASN A 203 2.91 2.18 13.26
N GLY A 204 3.43 2.11 14.48
CA GLY A 204 3.99 0.86 15.03
C GLY A 204 5.12 0.34 14.15
N GLY A 205 5.09 -0.95 13.77
CA GLY A 205 6.13 -1.55 12.93
C GLY A 205 5.93 -1.37 11.41
N ALA A 206 4.88 -0.68 10.97
CA ALA A 206 4.62 -0.41 9.56
C ALA A 206 5.00 1.02 9.18
N GLY A 207 5.46 1.25 7.96
CA GLY A 207 5.78 2.59 7.47
C GLY A 207 6.23 2.63 6.01
N TYR A 208 6.63 3.82 5.59
CA TYR A 208 7.17 4.09 4.25
C TYR A 208 8.15 5.27 4.30
N ILE A 209 9.09 5.33 3.35
CA ILE A 209 10.11 6.39 3.26
C ILE A 209 9.49 7.64 2.62
N THR A 210 9.74 8.80 3.21
CA THR A 210 9.16 10.08 2.77
C THR A 210 10.19 11.14 2.39
N ALA A 211 11.45 11.03 2.85
CA ALA A 211 12.49 12.01 2.53
C ALA A 211 13.73 11.34 1.91
N TRP A 212 14.26 12.00 0.88
CA TRP A 212 15.37 11.52 0.06
C TRP A 212 16.49 12.54 0.08
N ALA A 213 17.29 12.54 1.15
CA ALA A 213 18.37 13.50 1.31
C ALA A 213 19.40 13.44 0.16
N GLU A 214 20.09 14.56 -0.06
CA GLU A 214 21.25 14.72 -0.96
C GLU A 214 20.97 14.63 -2.47
N GLY A 215 19.77 14.26 -2.91
CA GLY A 215 19.23 14.51 -4.25
C GLY A 215 19.95 13.83 -5.43
N THR A 216 21.04 13.11 -5.17
CA THR A 216 21.76 12.39 -6.23
C THR A 216 21.02 11.12 -6.63
N PRO A 217 21.08 10.71 -7.92
CA PRO A 217 20.50 9.45 -8.36
C PRO A 217 21.05 8.22 -7.62
N ALA A 218 22.36 8.23 -7.30
CA ALA A 218 23.00 7.16 -6.54
C ALA A 218 22.43 7.05 -5.11
N ARG A 219 22.19 8.18 -4.45
CA ARG A 219 21.60 8.18 -3.11
C ARG A 219 20.15 7.71 -3.13
N ALA A 220 19.40 8.10 -4.17
CA ALA A 220 18.06 7.60 -4.39
C ALA A 220 18.05 6.07 -4.58
N ALA A 221 18.93 5.53 -5.42
CA ALA A 221 19.06 4.09 -5.61
C ALA A 221 19.32 3.34 -4.28
N GLN A 222 20.18 3.90 -3.42
CA GLN A 222 20.47 3.33 -2.09
C GLN A 222 19.25 3.32 -1.17
N LEU A 223 18.47 4.41 -1.11
CA LEU A 223 17.25 4.47 -0.31
C LEU A 223 16.16 3.54 -0.84
N ALA A 224 16.02 3.42 -2.17
CA ALA A 224 15.12 2.45 -2.78
C ALA A 224 15.51 1.01 -2.41
N ALA A 225 16.81 0.69 -2.43
CA ALA A 225 17.33 -0.61 -2.00
C ALA A 225 17.14 -0.86 -0.49
N ALA A 226 17.26 0.17 0.35
CA ALA A 226 16.91 0.06 1.76
C ALA A 226 15.41 -0.23 1.93
N GLY A 227 14.54 0.42 1.15
CA GLY A 227 13.11 0.09 1.09
C GLY A 227 12.88 -1.39 0.77
N ASP A 228 13.62 -1.97 -0.17
CA ASP A 228 13.55 -3.41 -0.45
C ASP A 228 13.93 -4.26 0.76
N ALA A 229 15.09 -3.96 1.37
CA ALA A 229 15.64 -4.72 2.48
C ALA A 229 14.74 -4.69 3.73
N PHE A 230 14.06 -3.57 3.97
CA PHE A 230 13.15 -3.40 5.11
C PHE A 230 11.68 -3.65 4.79
N SER A 231 11.34 -4.08 3.57
CA SER A 231 9.96 -4.25 3.11
C SER A 231 9.11 -2.98 3.29
N LEU A 232 9.68 -1.83 2.95
CA LEU A 232 9.03 -0.52 3.02
C LEU A 232 8.68 -0.01 1.63
N GLY A 233 7.49 0.57 1.53
CA GLY A 233 7.14 1.47 0.44
C GLY A 233 7.88 2.81 0.56
N TRP A 234 7.74 3.65 -0.46
CA TRP A 234 8.36 4.97 -0.46
C TRP A 234 7.70 5.96 -1.42
N PHE A 235 7.84 7.24 -1.11
CA PHE A 235 7.41 8.35 -1.95
C PHE A 235 8.63 9.20 -2.26
N TYR A 236 9.07 9.20 -3.52
CA TYR A 236 10.20 10.00 -3.99
C TYR A 236 9.87 11.48 -3.86
N ASP A 237 10.76 12.21 -3.21
CA ASP A 237 10.70 13.66 -3.11
C ASP A 237 12.11 14.22 -3.27
N ALA A 238 12.34 15.06 -4.28
CA ALA A 238 13.67 15.66 -4.46
C ALA A 238 13.93 16.68 -3.34
N PRO A 239 15.11 16.64 -2.70
CA PRO A 239 15.51 17.68 -1.78
C PRO A 239 15.78 18.98 -2.55
N ASP A 240 15.53 20.13 -1.94
CA ASP A 240 15.98 21.41 -2.48
C ASP A 240 17.51 21.56 -2.50
N ALA A 241 17.99 22.66 -3.07
CA ALA A 241 19.42 23.00 -3.15
C ALA A 241 20.14 23.06 -1.78
N ASP A 242 19.39 23.21 -0.68
CA ASP A 242 19.91 23.20 0.69
C ASP A 242 19.86 21.81 1.34
N GLY A 243 19.47 20.77 0.58
CA GLY A 243 19.33 19.40 1.06
C GLY A 243 18.13 19.18 1.97
N ARG A 244 17.19 20.13 2.04
CA ARG A 244 15.97 20.01 2.87
C ARG A 244 14.80 19.51 2.02
N PRO A 245 13.81 18.82 2.62
CA PRO A 245 12.50 18.73 1.99
C PRO A 245 12.02 20.17 1.82
N ALA A 246 11.81 20.55 0.56
CA ALA A 246 11.37 21.88 0.19
C ALA A 246 9.97 22.09 0.78
N THR A 247 9.89 22.62 1.99
CA THR A 247 8.64 23.10 2.57
C THR A 247 8.31 24.41 1.87
N GLY A 248 7.90 24.30 0.60
CA GLY A 248 7.38 25.38 -0.25
C GLY A 248 6.05 25.86 0.31
N ILE A 249 6.10 26.66 1.36
CA ILE A 249 4.93 26.94 2.16
C ILE A 249 4.91 28.42 2.53
N GLY A 250 4.45 29.20 1.56
CA GLY A 250 3.74 30.45 1.73
C GLY A 250 2.60 30.51 0.69
N PRO A 251 1.53 31.30 0.91
CA PRO A 251 0.50 31.49 -0.10
C PRO A 251 1.11 31.94 -1.45
N GLY A 252 0.90 31.16 -2.51
CA GLY A 252 1.39 31.44 -3.86
C GLY A 252 2.76 30.81 -4.22
N GLU A 253 3.44 30.15 -3.29
CA GLU A 253 4.66 29.38 -3.58
C GLU A 253 4.26 27.96 -3.98
N VAL A 254 4.45 27.59 -5.26
CA VAL A 254 4.28 26.21 -5.73
C VAL A 254 5.65 25.64 -6.07
N ARG A 255 5.94 24.47 -5.51
CA ARG A 255 7.11 23.68 -5.87
C ARG A 255 6.76 22.76 -7.03
N ASP A 256 7.67 22.66 -7.98
CA ASP A 256 7.57 21.66 -9.04
C ASP A 256 7.66 20.24 -8.47
N ALA A 257 6.85 19.34 -9.00
CA ALA A 257 6.96 17.93 -8.67
C ALA A 257 8.35 17.41 -9.08
N ALA A 258 8.98 16.66 -8.19
CA ALA A 258 10.28 16.09 -8.45
C ALA A 258 10.20 15.06 -9.59
N THR A 259 11.12 15.15 -10.57
CA THR A 259 11.26 14.09 -11.58
C THR A 259 12.07 12.94 -10.99
N PRO A 260 11.50 11.73 -10.88
CA PRO A 260 12.21 10.59 -10.31
C PRO A 260 13.39 10.16 -11.19
N PRO A 261 14.56 9.87 -10.59
CA PRO A 261 15.70 9.35 -11.33
C PRO A 261 15.42 7.94 -11.86
N ALA A 262 16.04 7.57 -12.98
CA ALA A 262 15.83 6.27 -13.62
C ALA A 262 16.21 5.09 -12.71
N GLU A 263 17.14 5.29 -11.79
CA GLU A 263 17.71 4.29 -10.89
C GLU A 263 16.71 3.75 -9.86
N ILE A 264 15.61 4.48 -9.60
CA ILE A 264 14.54 4.01 -8.71
C ILE A 264 13.37 3.37 -9.46
N VAL A 265 13.36 3.45 -10.80
CA VAL A 265 12.44 2.72 -11.66
C VAL A 265 12.99 1.30 -11.78
N ARG A 266 12.27 0.33 -11.18
CA ARG A 266 12.69 -1.08 -11.09
C ARG A 266 11.51 -1.97 -10.69
N PRO A 267 11.58 -3.29 -10.96
CA PRO A 267 10.54 -4.21 -10.52
C PRO A 267 10.40 -4.27 -9.01
N TYR A 268 9.18 -4.53 -8.56
CA TYR A 268 8.87 -4.73 -7.15
C TYR A 268 7.51 -5.40 -6.96
N PRO A 269 7.26 -6.01 -5.80
CA PRO A 269 5.95 -6.55 -5.48
C PRO A 269 5.03 -5.41 -5.02
N ALA A 270 4.12 -4.93 -5.87
CA ALA A 270 3.18 -3.89 -5.46
C ALA A 270 2.15 -4.40 -4.44
N ALA A 271 1.71 -5.66 -4.59
CA ALA A 271 0.83 -6.31 -3.62
C ALA A 271 1.16 -7.81 -3.52
N VAL A 272 1.34 -8.34 -2.33
CA VAL A 272 1.73 -9.74 -2.09
C VAL A 272 0.62 -10.47 -1.37
N ALA A 273 0.13 -11.56 -1.97
CA ALA A 273 -0.79 -12.51 -1.34
C ALA A 273 -0.05 -13.39 -0.33
N GLY A 274 0.51 -12.75 0.68
CA GLY A 274 1.42 -13.36 1.64
C GLY A 274 2.24 -12.34 2.42
N VAL A 275 3.14 -12.84 3.25
CA VAL A 275 4.16 -12.04 3.93
C VAL A 275 5.48 -12.18 3.17
N PRO A 276 6.02 -11.10 2.58
CA PRO A 276 7.34 -11.11 1.97
C PRO A 276 8.41 -11.50 2.98
N THR A 277 9.32 -12.38 2.59
CA THR A 277 10.52 -12.71 3.37
C THR A 277 11.75 -12.00 2.81
N SER A 278 11.79 -11.80 1.49
CA SER A 278 12.82 -11.02 0.82
C SER A 278 12.37 -10.65 -0.59
N TYR A 279 12.83 -9.50 -1.08
CA TYR A 279 12.76 -9.16 -2.49
C TYR A 279 13.84 -8.14 -2.86
N GLY A 280 14.07 -7.96 -4.16
CA GLY A 280 14.98 -6.94 -4.69
C GLY A 280 15.48 -7.30 -6.08
N SER A 281 16.12 -6.33 -6.74
CA SER A 281 16.85 -6.55 -7.99
C SER A 281 18.35 -6.42 -7.77
N ASP A 282 19.13 -7.27 -8.45
CA ASP A 282 20.58 -7.12 -8.54
C ASP A 282 21.01 -6.16 -9.66
N GLY A 283 22.32 -5.91 -9.78
CA GLY A 283 22.89 -5.04 -10.81
C GLY A 283 22.78 -5.58 -12.25
N ALA A 284 22.43 -6.86 -12.42
CA ALA A 284 22.16 -7.44 -13.74
C ALA A 284 20.68 -7.30 -14.14
N GLY A 285 19.85 -6.69 -13.28
CA GLY A 285 18.41 -6.55 -13.52
C GLY A 285 17.63 -7.83 -13.23
N VAL A 286 18.18 -8.80 -12.48
CA VAL A 286 17.41 -9.96 -12.03
C VAL A 286 16.64 -9.58 -10.78
N PHE A 287 15.31 -9.63 -10.85
CA PHE A 287 14.44 -9.43 -9.70
C PHE A 287 14.08 -10.76 -9.06
N ARG A 288 14.14 -10.82 -7.72
CA ARG A 288 13.71 -11.98 -6.93
C ARG A 288 12.72 -11.53 -5.87
N LEU A 289 11.71 -12.37 -5.63
CA LEU A 289 10.77 -12.26 -4.52
C LEU A 289 10.56 -13.64 -3.90
N VAL A 290 10.62 -13.70 -2.58
CA VAL A 290 10.24 -14.86 -1.77
C VAL A 290 9.19 -14.43 -0.76
N TYR A 291 8.11 -15.19 -0.64
CA TYR A 291 7.07 -14.91 0.35
C TYR A 291 6.41 -16.18 0.87
N ARG A 292 5.85 -16.07 2.08
CA ARG A 292 4.99 -17.08 2.67
C ARG A 292 3.52 -16.73 2.39
N PRO A 293 2.70 -17.63 1.81
CA PRO A 293 1.32 -17.35 1.44
C PRO A 293 0.38 -17.40 2.65
N VAL A 294 0.63 -16.55 3.64
CA VAL A 294 -0.15 -16.37 4.85
C VAL A 294 -0.48 -14.88 5.02
N ARG A 295 -1.60 -14.55 5.64
CA ARG A 295 -1.93 -13.15 5.92
C ARG A 295 -0.97 -12.57 6.97
N ALA A 296 -0.66 -11.28 6.88
CA ALA A 296 0.24 -10.56 7.80
C ALA A 296 -0.14 -10.63 9.30
N GLY A 297 -1.42 -10.87 9.62
CA GLY A 297 -1.92 -11.07 10.98
C GLY A 297 -2.18 -12.54 11.34
N GLY A 298 -1.74 -13.48 10.50
CA GLY A 298 -2.10 -14.89 10.59
C GLY A 298 -3.39 -15.24 9.85
N GLY A 299 -3.62 -16.54 9.67
CA GLY A 299 -4.74 -17.09 8.91
C GLY A 299 -4.50 -17.16 7.40
N ALA A 300 -5.51 -17.64 6.68
CA ALA A 300 -5.48 -17.87 5.24
C ALA A 300 -5.94 -16.63 4.45
N LEU A 301 -5.38 -16.45 3.25
CA LEU A 301 -5.90 -15.54 2.24
C LEU A 301 -7.06 -16.19 1.47
N PRO A 302 -7.97 -15.40 0.88
CA PRO A 302 -8.96 -15.94 -0.05
C PRO A 302 -8.29 -16.72 -1.19
N ALA A 303 -8.86 -17.86 -1.56
CA ALA A 303 -8.36 -18.65 -2.67
C ALA A 303 -8.35 -17.82 -3.97
N GLY A 304 -7.29 -17.96 -4.77
CA GLY A 304 -7.14 -17.22 -6.02
C GLY A 304 -6.69 -15.77 -5.87
N THR A 305 -6.39 -15.30 -4.65
CA THR A 305 -5.83 -13.94 -4.44
C THR A 305 -4.47 -13.83 -5.14
N PRO A 306 -4.31 -12.91 -6.11
CA PRO A 306 -3.06 -12.79 -6.84
C PRO A 306 -2.06 -11.86 -6.11
N THR A 307 -0.80 -12.27 -6.12
CA THR A 307 0.36 -11.39 -5.95
C THR A 307 0.57 -10.62 -7.25
N ALA A 308 0.76 -9.30 -7.16
CA ALA A 308 1.03 -8.41 -8.27
C ALA A 308 2.48 -7.89 -8.17
N VAL A 309 3.28 -8.18 -9.18
CA VAL A 309 4.66 -7.69 -9.32
C VAL A 309 4.72 -6.73 -10.50
N ILE A 310 5.13 -5.49 -10.26
CA ILE A 310 5.32 -4.49 -11.29
C ILE A 310 6.61 -4.81 -12.04
N VAL A 311 6.57 -4.77 -13.37
CA VAL A 311 7.72 -4.97 -14.26
C VAL A 311 7.78 -3.79 -15.23
N PRO A 312 8.54 -2.73 -14.92
CA PRO A 312 8.59 -1.54 -15.78
C PRO A 312 9.24 -1.87 -17.12
N GLY A 313 8.64 -1.42 -18.22
CA GLY A 313 9.21 -1.56 -19.56
C GLY A 313 10.54 -0.81 -19.71
N TRP A 314 10.78 0.20 -18.87
CA TRP A 314 12.02 0.95 -18.82
C TRP A 314 13.25 0.06 -18.55
N ASN A 315 13.18 -0.86 -17.58
CA ASN A 315 14.29 -1.75 -17.21
C ASN A 315 14.32 -3.04 -18.04
N TYR A 316 13.20 -3.40 -18.67
CA TYR A 316 13.02 -4.63 -19.44
C TYR A 316 12.60 -4.30 -20.87
N SER A 317 13.29 -3.36 -21.50
CA SER A 317 12.91 -2.84 -22.82
C SER A 317 12.92 -3.90 -23.94
N ALA A 318 13.68 -4.98 -23.76
CA ALA A 318 13.70 -6.13 -24.66
C ALA A 318 12.72 -7.26 -24.26
N GLY A 319 12.05 -7.15 -23.11
CA GLY A 319 11.23 -8.20 -22.53
C GLY A 319 11.83 -8.83 -21.26
N TYR A 320 11.11 -9.81 -20.70
CA TYR A 320 11.53 -10.56 -19.53
C TYR A 320 11.05 -12.01 -19.59
N GLN A 321 11.73 -12.88 -18.84
CA GLN A 321 11.26 -14.22 -18.52
C GLN A 321 10.98 -14.30 -17.02
N ALA A 322 9.84 -14.87 -16.64
CA ALA A 322 9.48 -15.13 -15.25
C ALA A 322 9.52 -16.63 -14.95
N ARG A 323 10.13 -17.00 -13.82
CA ARG A 323 10.09 -18.34 -13.24
C ARG A 323 9.42 -18.27 -11.88
N VAL A 324 8.42 -19.12 -11.68
CA VAL A 324 7.66 -19.19 -10.43
C VAL A 324 7.68 -20.61 -9.89
N THR A 325 7.99 -20.74 -8.60
CA THR A 325 7.88 -21.98 -7.83
C THR A 325 6.86 -21.77 -6.71
N GLY A 326 5.98 -22.74 -6.46
CA GLY A 326 4.92 -22.63 -5.45
C GLY A 326 3.70 -21.80 -5.90
N GLY A 327 3.65 -21.39 -7.17
CA GLY A 327 2.55 -20.61 -7.75
C GLY A 327 2.49 -20.74 -9.26
N GLN A 328 1.52 -20.07 -9.86
CA GLN A 328 1.29 -20.03 -11.30
C GLN A 328 1.17 -18.59 -11.79
N VAL A 329 1.80 -18.29 -12.92
CA VAL A 329 1.64 -17.00 -13.61
C VAL A 329 0.28 -16.99 -14.31
N THR A 330 -0.46 -15.90 -14.12
CA THR A 330 -1.83 -15.72 -14.65
C THR A 330 -1.96 -14.50 -15.56
N SER A 331 -0.95 -13.64 -15.61
CA SER A 331 -0.87 -12.52 -16.56
C SER A 331 -0.39 -13.01 -17.94
N ALA A 332 -0.75 -12.27 -18.99
CA ALA A 332 -0.23 -12.51 -20.33
C ALA A 332 1.29 -12.25 -20.43
N PRO A 333 1.99 -12.85 -21.40
CA PRO A 333 3.37 -12.48 -21.73
C PRO A 333 3.52 -10.97 -22.03
N GLY A 334 4.61 -10.35 -21.57
CA GLY A 334 4.86 -8.92 -21.80
C GLY A 334 3.94 -7.98 -20.99
N ALA A 335 3.27 -8.46 -19.95
CA ALA A 335 2.49 -7.60 -19.06
C ALA A 335 3.40 -6.75 -18.15
N GLY A 336 3.11 -5.46 -18.00
CA GLY A 336 3.76 -4.59 -17.00
C GLY A 336 3.40 -4.92 -15.55
N VAL A 337 2.42 -5.82 -15.34
CA VAL A 337 2.08 -6.40 -14.04
C VAL A 337 2.07 -7.92 -14.18
N LEU A 338 3.07 -8.56 -13.60
CA LEU A 338 3.13 -10.02 -13.47
C LEU A 338 2.20 -10.45 -12.32
N CYS A 339 1.19 -11.25 -12.65
CA CYS A 339 0.21 -11.74 -11.69
C CYS A 339 0.49 -13.20 -11.34
N VAL A 340 0.69 -13.49 -10.05
CA VAL A 340 1.02 -14.82 -9.55
C VAL A 340 -0.02 -15.28 -8.55
N VAL A 341 -0.65 -16.43 -8.81
CA VAL A 341 -1.56 -17.10 -7.87
C VAL A 341 -0.82 -18.25 -7.21
N THR A 342 -0.84 -18.25 -5.88
CA THR A 342 -0.21 -19.32 -5.08
C THR A 342 -0.89 -20.67 -5.36
N ALA A 343 -0.09 -21.72 -5.53
CA ALA A 343 -0.59 -23.08 -5.68
C ALA A 343 -1.17 -23.61 -4.36
N ALA A 344 -2.18 -24.46 -4.42
CA ALA A 344 -2.78 -25.05 -3.23
C ALA A 344 -1.73 -25.80 -2.39
N GLY A 345 -1.69 -25.53 -1.08
CA GLY A 345 -0.76 -26.17 -0.14
C GLY A 345 0.69 -25.66 -0.20
N ALA A 346 1.03 -24.70 -1.06
CA ALA A 346 2.36 -24.12 -1.06
C ALA A 346 2.66 -23.41 0.27
N THR A 347 3.83 -23.67 0.85
CA THR A 347 4.29 -23.04 2.10
C THR A 347 5.23 -21.85 1.85
N GLU A 348 5.76 -21.76 0.63
CA GLU A 348 6.63 -20.70 0.14
C GLU A 348 6.41 -20.53 -1.36
N VAL A 349 6.48 -19.29 -1.83
CA VAL A 349 6.46 -18.96 -3.26
C VAL A 349 7.73 -18.19 -3.59
N ARG A 350 8.37 -18.57 -4.71
CA ARG A 350 9.54 -17.89 -5.26
C ARG A 350 9.22 -17.38 -6.65
N VAL A 351 9.49 -16.11 -6.88
CA VAL A 351 9.37 -15.47 -8.18
C VAL A 351 10.76 -14.95 -8.57
N GLU A 352 11.18 -15.27 -9.78
CA GLU A 352 12.41 -14.77 -10.40
C GLU A 352 12.06 -14.18 -11.76
N ILE A 353 12.52 -12.97 -12.02
CA ILE A 353 12.32 -12.25 -13.27
C ILE A 353 13.69 -11.86 -13.80
N VAL A 354 14.01 -12.34 -15.00
CA VAL A 354 15.28 -12.07 -15.67
C VAL A 354 15.03 -11.29 -16.96
N PRO A 355 15.92 -10.34 -17.31
CA PRO A 355 15.89 -9.73 -18.64
C PRO A 355 16.03 -10.80 -19.72
N ALA A 356 15.21 -10.73 -20.75
CA ALA A 356 15.21 -11.69 -21.86
C ALA A 356 14.67 -11.02 -23.13
N GLU A 357 15.00 -11.58 -24.29
CA GLU A 357 14.37 -11.15 -25.55
C GLU A 357 12.91 -11.63 -25.62
N GLY A 358 12.02 -10.75 -26.06
CA GLY A 358 10.60 -11.01 -26.19
C GLY A 358 9.79 -9.73 -26.37
N THR A 359 8.55 -9.75 -25.89
CA THR A 359 7.69 -8.56 -25.86
C THR A 359 8.04 -7.71 -24.65
N ALA A 360 8.40 -6.44 -24.89
CA ALA A 360 8.63 -5.46 -23.84
C ALA A 360 7.37 -5.31 -22.95
N PRO A 361 7.52 -5.14 -21.63
CA PRO A 361 6.40 -4.87 -20.75
C PRO A 361 5.59 -3.64 -21.20
N VAL A 362 4.29 -3.83 -21.35
CA VAL A 362 3.35 -2.73 -21.60
C VAL A 362 2.90 -2.15 -20.26
N ALA A 363 2.99 -0.83 -20.11
CA ALA A 363 2.51 -0.14 -18.93
C ALA A 363 1.02 -0.45 -18.68
N PRO A 364 0.63 -0.74 -17.43
CA PRO A 364 -0.76 -1.06 -17.14
C PRO A 364 -1.66 0.18 -17.29
N PRO A 365 -2.94 -0.01 -17.67
CA PRO A 365 -3.89 1.10 -17.80
C PRO A 365 -4.24 1.75 -16.45
N ARG A 366 -4.03 1.04 -15.34
CA ARG A 366 -4.21 1.54 -13.98
C ARG A 366 -3.05 1.10 -13.11
N ALA A 367 -2.77 1.82 -12.05
CA ALA A 367 -1.71 1.46 -11.14
C ALA A 367 -2.08 0.24 -10.26
N GLY A 368 -1.08 -0.57 -9.94
CA GLY A 368 -1.17 -1.57 -8.88
C GLY A 368 -1.88 -2.86 -9.26
N ALA A 369 -2.46 -3.50 -8.26
CA ALA A 369 -2.89 -4.89 -8.36
C ALA A 369 -4.31 -5.08 -8.95
N VAL A 370 -4.99 -3.99 -9.31
CA VAL A 370 -6.29 -4.01 -10.00
C VAL A 370 -6.20 -4.66 -11.38
N ASN A 371 -5.00 -4.71 -11.96
CA ASN A 371 -4.74 -5.34 -13.25
C ASN A 371 -4.64 -6.87 -13.18
N CYS A 372 -4.59 -7.44 -11.96
CA CYS A 372 -4.57 -8.88 -11.80
C CYS A 372 -6.00 -9.43 -11.72
N PRO A 373 -6.40 -10.30 -12.66
CA PRO A 373 -7.70 -10.95 -12.56
C PRO A 373 -7.73 -11.79 -11.29
N THR A 374 -8.79 -11.68 -10.49
CA THR A 374 -9.05 -12.67 -9.45
C THR A 374 -9.48 -13.95 -10.16
N GLY A 375 -8.75 -15.04 -9.92
CA GLY A 375 -9.03 -16.32 -10.56
C GLY A 375 -10.47 -16.80 -10.28
N PRO A 376 -11.05 -17.65 -11.15
CA PRO A 376 -12.36 -18.23 -10.88
C PRO A 376 -12.31 -19.03 -9.57
N THR A 377 -13.22 -18.71 -8.65
CA THR A 377 -13.49 -19.52 -7.46
C THR A 377 -13.90 -20.92 -7.91
N GLY A 378 -12.99 -21.88 -7.82
CA GLY A 378 -13.26 -23.32 -8.01
C GLY A 378 -14.07 -23.68 -9.25
N GLY A 379 -13.42 -23.82 -10.40
CA GLY A 379 -14.01 -24.44 -11.59
C GLY A 379 -12.91 -25.04 -12.45
N ALA A 380 -13.03 -26.32 -12.79
CA ALA A 380 -12.04 -27.12 -13.50
C ALA A 380 -11.55 -26.45 -14.81
N ALA A 381 -10.29 -26.77 -15.14
CA ALA A 381 -9.59 -26.35 -16.34
C ALA A 381 -10.46 -26.41 -17.61
N ALA A 382 -10.50 -25.31 -18.36
CA ALA A 382 -10.82 -25.33 -19.78
C ALA A 382 -9.51 -25.37 -20.56
N ALA A 383 -8.98 -26.58 -20.73
CA ALA A 383 -8.29 -26.90 -21.97
C ALA A 383 -9.38 -26.96 -23.05
N ASP A 384 -9.31 -26.10 -24.06
CA ASP A 384 -9.58 -26.48 -25.46
C ASP A 384 -9.52 -25.25 -26.38
N ALA A 385 -8.52 -25.25 -27.26
CA ALA A 385 -8.61 -24.69 -28.60
C ALA A 385 -7.54 -25.35 -29.50
N ALA A 386 -7.72 -26.65 -29.80
CA ALA A 386 -7.12 -27.29 -30.96
C ALA A 386 -8.01 -28.48 -31.39
N GLY A 387 -9.10 -28.17 -32.11
CA GLY A 387 -9.95 -29.18 -32.74
C GLY A 387 -9.31 -29.70 -34.03
N GLY A 388 -9.11 -31.02 -34.11
CA GLY A 388 -8.55 -31.69 -35.30
C GLY A 388 -8.57 -33.22 -35.23
N THR A 389 -9.78 -33.80 -35.19
CA THR A 389 -10.21 -35.11 -35.75
C THR A 389 -9.43 -36.41 -35.45
N GLY A 390 -10.11 -37.39 -34.81
CA GLY A 390 -9.78 -38.82 -35.02
C GLY A 390 -10.22 -39.85 -33.96
N ALA A 391 -11.52 -40.20 -33.94
CA ALA A 391 -12.16 -41.51 -33.64
C ALA A 391 -11.89 -42.34 -32.33
N PRO A 392 -12.84 -43.19 -31.88
CA PRO A 392 -13.01 -43.58 -30.48
C PRO A 392 -12.54 -45.01 -30.14
N GLY A 393 -12.10 -45.21 -28.89
CA GLY A 393 -11.93 -46.52 -28.26
C GLY A 393 -12.24 -46.45 -26.76
N SER A 394 -13.25 -47.20 -26.32
CA SER A 394 -13.67 -47.36 -24.91
C SER A 394 -12.96 -48.57 -24.24
N PRO A 395 -13.25 -48.94 -22.99
CA PRO A 395 -12.55 -48.45 -21.80
C PRO A 395 -11.88 -49.60 -21.00
N GLY A 396 -10.73 -49.31 -20.36
CA GLY A 396 -10.05 -50.24 -19.45
C GLY A 396 -10.28 -49.86 -17.99
N ALA A 397 -10.99 -50.73 -17.26
CA ALA A 397 -11.25 -50.63 -15.83
C ALA A 397 -9.97 -50.76 -14.98
N GLY A 398 -9.93 -50.07 -13.84
CA GLY A 398 -8.91 -50.28 -12.82
C GLY A 398 -8.95 -49.26 -11.69
N THR A 399 -9.51 -49.65 -10.55
CA THR A 399 -9.35 -49.00 -9.24
C THR A 399 -9.49 -50.11 -8.19
N PRO A 400 -9.06 -49.96 -6.93
CA PRO A 400 -7.93 -49.21 -6.35
C PRO A 400 -6.99 -50.18 -5.58
N ALA A 401 -5.85 -49.69 -5.07
CA ALA A 401 -5.17 -50.39 -3.98
C ALA A 401 -4.59 -49.41 -2.94
N ALA A 402 -4.80 -49.82 -1.68
CA ALA A 402 -4.67 -49.13 -0.42
C ALA A 402 -3.25 -48.70 -0.02
N ALA A 403 -3.23 -47.74 0.90
CA ALA A 403 -2.13 -47.43 1.80
C ALA A 403 -1.79 -48.57 2.77
N PRO A 404 -0.63 -48.47 3.44
CA PRO A 404 -0.49 -48.98 4.80
C PRO A 404 -0.26 -47.84 5.81
N ALA A 405 -0.89 -48.00 6.98
CA ALA A 405 -0.59 -47.29 8.21
C ALA A 405 0.15 -48.23 9.16
N ALA A 406 1.17 -47.72 9.86
CA ALA A 406 1.66 -48.07 11.20
C ALA A 406 3.04 -47.39 11.40
N GLY A 407 3.41 -46.84 12.56
CA GLY A 407 2.84 -47.02 13.88
C GLY A 407 3.30 -45.94 14.86
N ALA A 408 2.68 -46.01 16.03
CA ALA A 408 2.79 -45.10 17.15
C ALA A 408 4.11 -45.23 17.93
N GLY A 409 4.51 -44.13 18.57
CA GLY A 409 5.42 -44.09 19.70
C GLY A 409 5.00 -42.97 20.64
N ALA A 410 4.65 -43.32 21.87
CA ALA A 410 4.03 -42.49 22.89
C ALA A 410 5.04 -41.85 23.87
N GLY A 411 4.56 -40.83 24.60
CA GLY A 411 5.15 -40.30 25.84
C GLY A 411 5.77 -38.91 25.66
N ALA A 412 5.57 -37.91 26.52
CA ALA A 412 4.80 -37.77 27.75
C ALA A 412 4.68 -36.26 28.04
N ASP A 413 3.76 -35.90 28.94
CA ASP A 413 3.44 -34.55 29.41
C ASP A 413 4.65 -33.69 29.81
N ALA A 414 4.62 -32.43 29.40
CA ALA A 414 5.12 -31.30 30.19
C ALA A 414 4.55 -29.98 29.64
N ASP A 415 3.52 -29.48 30.31
CA ASP A 415 3.21 -28.04 30.31
C ASP A 415 4.31 -27.34 31.12
N PRO A 416 4.96 -26.30 30.58
CA PRO A 416 4.90 -25.05 31.31
C PRO A 416 4.70 -23.85 30.36
N SER A 417 3.48 -23.35 30.40
CA SER A 417 3.21 -21.91 30.41
C SER A 417 4.15 -21.19 31.40
N LEU A 418 4.74 -20.06 30.99
CA LEU A 418 5.64 -19.14 31.74
C LEU A 418 7.16 -19.20 31.45
N LEU A 419 7.62 -19.22 30.18
CA LEU A 419 9.00 -18.80 29.84
C LEU A 419 9.17 -18.15 28.44
N LEU A 420 8.12 -17.53 27.86
CA LEU A 420 8.18 -16.85 26.55
C LEU A 420 7.97 -15.32 26.62
N LEU A 421 8.52 -14.70 27.66
CA LEU A 421 8.72 -13.26 27.73
C LEU A 421 10.18 -13.03 28.14
N VAL A 422 11.04 -12.82 27.14
CA VAL A 422 12.37 -12.18 27.13
C VAL A 422 13.23 -12.84 26.03
N LEU A 423 13.71 -12.01 25.09
CA LEU A 423 14.62 -12.27 23.94
C LEU A 423 13.94 -12.74 22.63
N PRO A 424 14.15 -12.00 21.51
CA PRO A 424 15.49 -11.81 20.95
C PRO A 424 15.94 -10.34 20.91
N LEU A 425 16.94 -10.03 21.73
CA LEU A 425 17.79 -8.83 21.65
C LEU A 425 19.27 -9.18 21.46
N LEU A 426 19.55 -10.40 20.99
CA LEU A 426 20.92 -10.94 20.81
C LEU A 426 21.12 -11.49 19.38
N GLY A 427 20.76 -10.70 18.37
CA GLY A 427 21.07 -10.98 16.96
C GLY A 427 21.85 -9.87 16.24
N ALA A 428 21.95 -8.66 16.82
CA ALA A 428 22.53 -7.49 16.15
C ALA A 428 23.88 -7.01 16.75
N ALA A 429 24.40 -7.68 17.79
CA ALA A 429 25.63 -7.24 18.47
C ALA A 429 26.90 -8.03 18.09
N LEU A 430 26.80 -9.07 17.25
CA LEU A 430 27.97 -9.91 16.88
C LEU A 430 28.47 -9.74 15.44
N THR A 431 27.79 -8.97 14.59
CA THR A 431 28.27 -8.65 13.23
C THR A 431 29.08 -7.35 13.14
N ALA A 432 29.08 -6.51 14.18
CA ALA A 432 29.88 -5.28 14.23
C ALA A 432 31.37 -5.49 14.59
N ALA A 433 31.77 -6.68 15.06
CA ALA A 433 33.14 -6.93 15.53
C ALA A 433 34.09 -7.55 14.49
N VAL A 434 33.60 -7.98 13.31
CA VAL A 434 34.43 -8.72 12.33
C VAL A 434 34.75 -7.91 11.06
N LEU A 435 34.08 -6.79 10.78
CA LEU A 435 34.32 -5.97 9.58
C LEU A 435 35.01 -4.62 9.84
N GLY A 436 35.26 -4.26 11.10
CA GLY A 436 35.94 -3.02 11.50
C GLY A 436 37.37 -2.82 10.95
N PRO A 437 38.24 -3.84 10.83
CA PRO A 437 39.63 -3.61 10.41
C PRO A 437 39.84 -3.44 8.89
N VAL A 438 38.88 -3.81 8.05
CA VAL A 438 39.06 -3.82 6.58
C VAL A 438 38.82 -2.43 5.96
N PHE A 439 37.96 -1.61 6.56
CA PHE A 439 37.65 -0.27 6.05
C PHE A 439 38.61 0.85 6.50
N VAL A 440 39.48 0.61 7.49
CA VAL A 440 40.48 1.60 7.92
C VAL A 440 41.69 1.67 6.97
N ARG A 441 41.94 0.62 6.18
CA ARG A 441 43.10 0.57 5.25
C ARG A 441 42.86 1.18 3.86
N LEU A 442 41.63 1.48 3.47
CA LEU A 442 41.33 2.11 2.17
C LEU A 442 41.25 3.64 2.22
N ARG A 443 41.49 4.26 3.39
CA ARG A 443 41.51 5.73 3.56
C ARG A 443 42.90 6.35 3.62
N ARG A 444 43.94 5.57 3.28
CA ARG A 444 45.32 6.04 3.10
C ARG A 444 45.94 5.42 1.87
N ARG A 445 45.45 5.76 0.67
CA ARG A 445 46.23 5.95 -0.56
C ARG A 445 45.49 6.92 -1.46
#